data_AF-A0A938AD12-F1
#
_entry.id   AF-A0A938AD12-F1
#
_cell.length_a   1.000
_cell.length_b   1.000
_cell.length_c   1.000
_cell.angle_alpha   90.00
_cell.angle_beta   90.00
_cell.angle_gamma   90.00
#
_symmetry.space_group_name_H-M   'P 1'
#
loop_
_entity.id
_entity.type
_entity.pdbx_description
1 polymer ?
#
loop_
_entity_poly.entity_id
_entity_poly.type
_entity_poly.pdbx_seq_one_letter_code
_entity_poly.pdbx_strand_id
1 'polypeptide(L)'
;MAAVSRRQARRQAVILLYQRDVTGLPVPELVENALRAGEHADDPFTQALVDGVEADRQVIDERITASADGWTADRIAPLERNILRVAVYELGSNDVPVPVAIDEAVEMAKKWCAAEAPKFVNGVLGRVARENGEAAA
;
A
#
# COMPACT_ATOMS: atom_id res chain seq x y z
N MET A 1 -3.17 -9.93 24.25
CA MET A 1 -2.62 -10.22 22.90
C MET A 1 -1.44 -9.30 22.68
N ALA A 2 -0.36 -9.76 22.05
CA ALA A 2 0.77 -8.90 21.73
C ALA A 2 0.33 -7.85 20.69
N ALA A 3 0.77 -6.59 20.86
CA ALA A 3 0.48 -5.54 19.89
C ALA A 3 1.11 -5.90 18.53
N VAL A 4 0.34 -5.75 17.46
CA VAL A 4 0.81 -5.97 16.09
C VAL A 4 1.82 -4.88 15.75
N SER A 5 2.96 -5.25 15.16
CA SER A 5 3.93 -4.25 14.72
C SER A 5 3.38 -3.45 13.53
N ARG A 6 3.74 -2.15 13.40
CA ARG A 6 3.36 -1.31 12.25
C ARG A 6 3.68 -1.96 10.91
N ARG A 7 4.81 -2.66 10.82
CA ARG A 7 5.22 -3.44 9.63
C ARG A 7 4.25 -4.58 9.31
N GLN A 8 3.83 -5.34 10.33
CA GLN A 8 2.88 -6.44 10.15
C GLN A 8 1.50 -5.92 9.77
N ALA A 9 1.04 -4.83 10.38
CA ALA A 9 -0.22 -4.18 10.06
C ALA A 9 -0.25 -3.64 8.61
N ARG A 10 0.80 -2.95 8.17
CA ARG A 10 0.93 -2.49 6.77
C ARG A 10 0.88 -3.65 5.77
N ARG A 11 1.59 -4.74 6.08
CA ARG A 11 1.53 -5.98 5.30
C ARG A 11 0.09 -6.50 5.21
N GLN A 12 -0.63 -6.54 6.32
CA GLN A 12 -1.99 -7.03 6.35
C GLN A 12 -2.90 -6.18 5.46
N ALA A 13 -2.77 -4.85 5.51
CA ALA A 13 -3.52 -3.93 4.66
C ALA A 13 -3.26 -4.20 3.16
N VAL A 14 -1.99 -4.34 2.76
CA VAL A 14 -1.63 -4.67 1.37
C VAL A 14 -2.27 -5.98 0.92
N ILE A 15 -2.26 -7.02 1.77
CA ILE A 15 -2.84 -8.33 1.44
C ILE A 15 -4.35 -8.23 1.26
N LEU A 16 -5.06 -7.54 2.17
CA LEU A 16 -6.51 -7.35 2.09
C LEU A 16 -6.91 -6.60 0.82
N LEU A 17 -6.20 -5.52 0.48
CA LEU A 17 -6.45 -4.73 -0.74
C LEU A 17 -6.11 -5.51 -2.01
N TYR A 18 -5.04 -6.30 -1.99
CA TYR A 18 -4.72 -7.23 -3.08
C TYR A 18 -5.82 -8.28 -3.27
N GLN A 19 -6.29 -8.90 -2.19
CA GLN A 19 -7.39 -9.86 -2.23
C GLN A 19 -8.66 -9.22 -2.79
N ARG A 20 -8.98 -7.99 -2.35
CA ARG A 20 -10.09 -7.21 -2.89
C ARG A 20 -9.98 -7.06 -4.41
N ASP A 21 -8.80 -6.70 -4.91
CA ASP A 21 -8.56 -6.50 -6.33
C ASP A 21 -8.72 -7.77 -7.17
N VAL A 22 -8.23 -8.91 -6.69
CA VAL A 22 -8.21 -10.15 -7.48
C VAL A 22 -9.47 -11.02 -7.32
N THR A 23 -10.19 -10.87 -6.21
CA THR A 23 -11.40 -11.66 -5.92
C THR A 23 -12.70 -10.86 -6.11
N GLY A 24 -12.65 -9.53 -6.00
CA GLY A 24 -13.83 -8.67 -5.96
C GLY A 24 -14.65 -8.77 -4.67
N LEU A 25 -14.21 -9.55 -3.67
CA LEU A 25 -14.94 -9.70 -2.41
C LEU A 25 -14.95 -8.40 -1.58
N PRO A 26 -16.03 -8.11 -0.85
CA PRO A 26 -16.09 -6.98 0.07
C PRO A 26 -14.98 -7.03 1.13
N VAL A 27 -14.39 -5.87 1.47
CA VAL A 27 -13.36 -5.77 2.53
C VAL A 27 -13.81 -6.38 3.86
N PRO A 28 -15.05 -6.15 4.35
CA PRO A 28 -15.51 -6.77 5.59
C PRO A 28 -15.45 -8.30 5.59
N GLU A 29 -15.76 -8.93 4.44
CA GLU A 29 -15.68 -10.38 4.28
C GLU A 29 -14.23 -10.86 4.29
N LEU A 30 -13.32 -10.13 3.64
CA LEU A 30 -11.89 -10.44 3.64
C LEU A 30 -11.26 -10.32 5.04
N VAL A 31 -11.66 -9.30 5.81
CA VAL A 31 -11.27 -9.14 7.21
C VAL A 31 -11.76 -10.32 8.03
N GLU A 32 -13.02 -10.73 7.89
CA GLU A 32 -13.55 -11.89 8.60
C GLU A 32 -12.77 -13.18 8.26
N ASN A 33 -12.45 -13.38 6.98
CA ASN A 33 -11.65 -14.53 6.53
C ASN A 33 -10.23 -14.52 7.11
N ALA A 34 -9.58 -13.36 7.16
CA ALA A 34 -8.26 -13.20 7.76
C ALA A 34 -8.29 -13.49 9.28
N LEU A 35 -9.30 -13.00 10.00
CA LEU A 35 -9.47 -13.28 11.43
C LEU A 35 -9.69 -14.77 11.70
N ARG A 36 -10.50 -15.45 10.87
CA ARG A 36 -10.68 -16.92 10.96
C ARG A 36 -9.38 -17.68 10.69
N ALA A 37 -8.47 -17.13 9.88
CA ALA A 37 -7.14 -17.69 9.64
C ALA A 37 -6.13 -17.36 10.76
N GLY A 38 -6.52 -16.64 11.80
CA GLY A 38 -5.64 -16.24 12.91
C GLY A 38 -4.74 -15.05 12.59
N GLU A 39 -5.05 -14.29 11.53
CA GLU A 39 -4.37 -13.04 11.20
C GLU A 39 -4.97 -11.88 12.00
N HIS A 40 -4.23 -10.77 12.12
CA HIS A 40 -4.63 -9.61 12.90
C HIS A 40 -5.20 -8.49 12.01
N ALA A 41 -6.25 -8.81 11.26
CA ALA A 41 -6.91 -7.88 10.33
C ALA A 41 -7.79 -6.83 11.03
N ASP A 42 -8.03 -7.00 12.34
CA ASP A 42 -8.77 -6.07 13.21
C ASP A 42 -7.86 -5.00 13.86
N ASP A 43 -6.56 -5.03 13.58
CA ASP A 43 -5.64 -4.01 14.06
C ASP A 43 -6.04 -2.60 13.57
N PRO A 44 -6.15 -1.59 14.45
CA PRO A 44 -6.61 -0.26 14.07
C PRO A 44 -5.78 0.41 12.97
N PHE A 45 -4.47 0.15 12.92
CA PHE A 45 -3.64 0.70 11.85
C PHE A 45 -3.91 0.02 10.51
N THR A 46 -4.09 -1.31 10.52
CA THR A 46 -4.53 -2.06 9.34
C THR A 46 -5.85 -1.52 8.78
N GLN A 47 -6.85 -1.33 9.65
CA GLN A 47 -8.16 -0.79 9.26
C GLN A 47 -8.05 0.62 8.67
N ALA A 48 -7.31 1.51 9.33
CA ALA A 48 -7.12 2.88 8.87
C ALA A 48 -6.47 2.94 7.47
N LEU A 49 -5.52 2.05 7.17
CA LEU A 49 -4.90 1.97 5.85
C LEU A 49 -5.88 1.43 4.79
N VAL A 50 -6.61 0.37 5.10
CA VAL A 50 -7.56 -0.24 4.14
C VAL A 50 -8.70 0.71 3.82
N ASP A 51 -9.32 1.30 4.84
CA ASP A 51 -10.44 2.23 4.69
C ASP A 51 -10.02 3.50 3.96
N GLY A 52 -8.86 4.05 4.31
CA GLY A 52 -8.30 5.23 3.65
C GLY A 52 -7.97 4.99 2.18
N VAL A 53 -7.33 3.85 1.87
CA VAL A 53 -7.04 3.49 0.48
C VAL A 53 -8.32 3.24 -0.32
N GLU A 54 -9.33 2.57 0.23
CA GLU A 54 -10.59 2.34 -0.50
C GLU A 54 -11.37 3.65 -0.71
N ALA A 55 -11.37 4.56 0.27
CA ALA A 55 -12.02 5.86 0.17
C ALA A 55 -11.40 6.75 -0.93
N ASP A 56 -10.06 6.78 -0.99
CA ASP A 56 -9.31 7.64 -1.92
C ASP A 56 -8.77 6.88 -3.14
N ARG A 57 -9.26 5.65 -3.39
CA ARG A 57 -8.71 4.70 -4.36
C ARG A 57 -8.44 5.31 -5.73
N GLN A 58 -9.43 6.03 -6.26
CA GLN A 58 -9.31 6.65 -7.58
C GLN A 58 -8.23 7.75 -7.60
N VAL A 59 -8.22 8.62 -6.59
CA VAL A 59 -7.23 9.70 -6.47
C VAL A 59 -5.83 9.14 -6.30
N ILE A 60 -5.68 8.08 -5.51
CA ILE A 60 -4.41 7.37 -5.33
C ILE A 60 -3.93 6.75 -6.65
N ASP A 61 -4.82 6.07 -7.39
CA ASP A 61 -4.48 5.46 -8.69
C ASP A 61 -4.10 6.51 -9.75
N GLU A 62 -4.73 7.69 -9.73
CA GLU A 62 -4.38 8.83 -10.57
C GLU A 62 -2.96 9.35 -10.25
N ARG A 63 -2.63 9.50 -8.96
CA ARG A 63 -1.26 9.89 -8.52
C ARG A 63 -0.22 8.85 -8.90
N ILE A 64 -0.51 7.57 -8.73
CA ILE A 64 0.37 6.47 -9.17
C ILE A 64 0.59 6.56 -10.69
N THR A 65 -0.47 6.72 -11.46
CA THR A 65 -0.42 6.79 -12.93
C THR A 65 0.42 7.98 -13.40
N ALA A 66 0.23 9.17 -12.81
CA ALA A 66 1.01 10.35 -13.12
C ALA A 66 2.52 10.15 -12.85
N SER A 67 2.84 9.35 -11.83
CA SER A 67 4.20 9.04 -11.41
C SER A 67 4.78 7.74 -11.99
N ALA A 68 4.12 7.05 -12.91
CA ALA A 68 4.54 5.73 -13.39
C ALA A 68 5.04 5.68 -14.85
N ASP A 69 5.74 6.73 -15.34
CA ASP A 69 6.45 6.78 -16.64
C ASP A 69 5.81 5.95 -17.77
N GLY A 70 4.58 6.30 -18.17
CA GLY A 70 3.87 5.65 -19.29
C GLY A 70 3.07 4.39 -18.91
N TRP A 71 3.05 4.00 -17.64
CA TRP A 71 2.17 2.97 -17.11
C TRP A 71 0.98 3.58 -16.40
N THR A 72 -0.20 3.02 -16.63
CA THR A 72 -1.40 3.30 -15.86
C THR A 72 -1.48 2.35 -14.66
N ALA A 73 -2.07 2.79 -13.55
CA ALA A 73 -2.16 1.97 -12.34
C ALA A 73 -2.82 0.61 -12.61
N ASP A 74 -3.85 0.55 -13.46
CA ASP A 74 -4.53 -0.71 -13.83
C ASP A 74 -3.62 -1.73 -14.54
N ARG A 75 -2.52 -1.29 -15.16
CA ARG A 75 -1.52 -2.15 -15.84
C ARG A 75 -0.38 -2.61 -14.93
N ILE A 76 -0.25 -2.05 -13.73
CA ILE A 76 0.72 -2.50 -12.72
C ILE A 76 0.23 -3.83 -12.13
N ALA A 77 1.16 -4.75 -11.84
CA ALA A 77 0.81 -6.02 -11.22
C ALA A 77 0.02 -5.79 -9.93
N PRO A 78 -1.06 -6.54 -9.65
CA PRO A 78 -1.99 -6.19 -8.57
C PRO A 78 -1.31 -6.06 -7.20
N LEU A 79 -0.31 -6.89 -6.90
CA LEU A 79 0.40 -6.79 -5.62
C LEU A 79 1.26 -5.51 -5.54
N GLU A 80 2.01 -5.19 -6.58
CA GLU A 80 2.82 -3.97 -6.69
C GLU A 80 1.94 -2.72 -6.60
N ARG A 81 0.79 -2.74 -7.28
CA ARG A 81 -0.20 -1.66 -7.21
C ARG A 81 -0.70 -1.43 -5.79
N ASN A 82 -1.03 -2.49 -5.05
CA ASN A 82 -1.55 -2.34 -3.69
C ASN A 82 -0.45 -1.96 -2.69
N ILE A 83 0.81 -2.34 -2.92
CA ILE A 83 1.97 -1.78 -2.20
C ILE A 83 2.06 -0.26 -2.43
N LEU A 84 1.97 0.17 -3.70
CA LEU A 84 1.99 1.59 -4.05
C LEU A 84 0.82 2.35 -3.44
N ARG A 85 -0.41 1.82 -3.49
CA ARG A 85 -1.59 2.48 -2.94
C ARG A 85 -1.46 2.77 -1.46
N VAL A 86 -1.05 1.76 -0.68
CA VAL A 86 -0.83 1.91 0.77
C VAL A 86 0.24 2.97 1.04
N ALA A 87 1.37 2.91 0.33
CA ALA A 87 2.44 3.88 0.51
C ALA A 87 2.04 5.31 0.10
N VAL A 88 1.34 5.48 -1.02
CA VAL A 88 0.86 6.80 -1.50
C VAL A 88 -0.18 7.40 -0.55
N TYR A 89 -1.03 6.56 0.06
CA TYR A 89 -1.91 6.99 1.14
C TYR A 89 -1.12 7.45 2.36
N GLU A 90 -0.12 6.67 2.80
CA GLU A 90 0.75 7.06 3.93
C GLU A 90 1.53 8.35 3.66
N LEU A 91 1.99 8.60 2.43
CA LEU A 91 2.63 9.86 2.03
C LEU A 91 1.68 11.08 2.08
N GLY A 92 0.36 10.86 2.11
CA GLY A 92 -0.62 11.92 2.37
C GLY A 92 -0.97 12.07 3.85
N SER A 93 -0.51 11.15 4.70
CA SER A 93 -0.76 11.14 6.14
C SER A 93 0.42 11.74 6.90
N ASN A 94 0.16 12.53 7.93
CA ASN A 94 1.21 13.04 8.83
C ASN A 94 1.66 12.01 9.89
N ASP A 95 1.18 10.76 9.79
CA ASP A 95 1.38 9.73 10.81
C ASP A 95 2.68 8.93 10.59
N VAL A 96 3.19 8.88 9.36
CA VAL A 96 4.35 8.07 8.99
C VAL A 96 5.36 8.93 8.24
N PRO A 97 6.63 9.01 8.69
CA PRO A 97 7.65 9.75 7.97
C PRO A 97 7.82 9.23 6.54
N VAL A 98 7.91 10.14 5.58
CA VAL A 98 8.05 9.84 4.15
C VAL A 98 9.13 8.79 3.85
N PRO A 99 10.36 8.88 4.38
CA PRO A 99 11.39 7.86 4.12
C PRO A 99 10.98 6.47 4.61
N VAL A 100 10.27 6.39 5.74
CA VAL A 100 9.82 5.12 6.32
C VAL A 100 8.73 4.48 5.46
N ALA A 101 7.77 5.26 4.95
CA ALA A 101 6.72 4.77 4.06
C ALA A 101 7.33 4.20 2.76
N ILE A 102 8.31 4.91 2.18
CA ILE A 102 9.02 4.47 0.97
C ILE A 102 9.83 3.20 1.24
N ASP A 103 10.63 3.17 2.30
CA ASP A 103 11.48 2.02 2.63
C ASP A 103 10.63 0.75 2.89
N GLU A 104 9.53 0.86 3.63
CA GLU A 104 8.64 -0.28 3.89
C GLU A 104 7.98 -0.80 2.61
N ALA A 105 7.59 0.09 1.69
CA ALA A 105 7.05 -0.30 0.39
C ALA A 105 8.07 -1.04 -0.47
N VAL A 106 9.31 -0.53 -0.52
CA VAL A 106 10.43 -1.13 -1.26
C VAL A 106 10.78 -2.51 -0.68
N GLU A 107 10.81 -2.66 0.64
CA GLU A 107 11.08 -3.94 1.29
C GLU A 107 9.97 -4.98 1.03
N MET A 108 8.70 -4.56 1.00
CA MET A 108 7.61 -5.46 0.59
C MET A 108 7.75 -5.90 -0.87
N ALA A 109 8.08 -4.97 -1.77
CA ALA A 109 8.30 -5.28 -3.18
C ALA A 109 9.46 -6.28 -3.37
N LYS A 110 10.59 -6.10 -2.65
CA LYS A 110 11.73 -7.05 -2.68
C LYS A 110 11.33 -8.45 -2.26
N LYS A 111 10.40 -8.55 -1.32
CA LYS A 111 10.01 -9.81 -0.70
C LYS A 111 9.01 -10.61 -1.54
N TRP A 112 8.08 -9.93 -2.23
CA TRP A 112 6.92 -10.60 -2.84
C TRP A 112 6.74 -10.35 -4.34
N CYS A 113 7.47 -9.41 -4.93
CA CYS A 113 7.30 -9.03 -6.34
C CYS A 113 8.51 -9.45 -7.19
N ALA A 114 8.46 -9.15 -8.48
CA ALA A 114 9.56 -9.44 -9.41
C ALA A 114 10.82 -8.59 -9.08
N ALA A 115 11.97 -8.99 -9.61
CA ALA A 115 13.27 -8.40 -9.27
C ALA A 115 13.39 -6.90 -9.60
N GLU A 116 12.63 -6.44 -10.59
CA GLU A 116 12.53 -5.07 -11.06
C GLU A 116 11.60 -4.20 -10.19
N ALA A 117 10.66 -4.82 -9.46
CA ALA A 117 9.63 -4.12 -8.70
C ALA A 117 10.16 -3.17 -7.63
N PRO A 118 11.21 -3.50 -6.84
CA PRO A 118 11.75 -2.58 -5.84
C PRO A 118 12.21 -1.25 -6.42
N LYS A 119 12.89 -1.31 -7.57
CA LYS A 119 13.39 -0.10 -8.27
C LYS A 119 12.23 0.71 -8.82
N PHE A 120 11.23 0.03 -9.39
CA PHE A 120 10.01 0.65 -9.90
C PHE A 120 9.23 1.36 -8.78
N VAL A 121 8.92 0.66 -7.69
CA VAL A 121 8.21 1.20 -6.53
C VAL A 121 8.93 2.42 -5.96
N ASN A 122 10.25 2.34 -5.75
CA ASN A 122 11.04 3.47 -5.25
C ASN A 122 10.96 4.69 -6.20
N GLY A 123 11.02 4.45 -7.52
CA GLY A 123 10.94 5.50 -8.53
C GLY A 123 9.60 6.23 -8.54
N VAL A 124 8.50 5.47 -8.46
CA VAL A 124 7.13 6.02 -8.39
C VAL A 124 6.95 6.83 -7.12
N LEU A 125 7.22 6.25 -5.95
CA LEU A 125 7.01 6.92 -4.67
C LEU A 125 7.90 8.16 -4.50
N GLY A 126 9.13 8.12 -5.01
CA GLY A 126 10.02 9.27 -5.02
C GLY A 126 9.51 10.43 -5.89
N ARG A 127 8.72 10.17 -6.95
CA ARG A 127 8.04 11.23 -7.71
C ARG A 127 6.84 11.78 -6.94
N VAL A 128 6.00 10.90 -6.41
CA VAL A 128 4.83 11.28 -5.60
C VAL A 128 5.22 12.16 -4.41
N ALA A 129 6.28 11.79 -3.67
CA ALA A 129 6.76 12.57 -2.53
C ALA A 129 7.25 13.98 -2.95
N ARG A 130 7.95 14.09 -4.09
CA ARG A 130 8.39 15.40 -4.62
C ARG A 130 7.20 16.29 -5.01
N GLU A 131 6.16 15.72 -5.60
CA GLU A 131 4.93 16.44 -5.96
C GLU A 131 4.20 16.97 -4.72
N ASN A 132 4.25 16.25 -3.60
CA ASN A 132 3.72 16.69 -2.31
C ASN A 132 4.50 17.84 -1.66
N GLY A 133 5.66 18.23 -2.21
CA GLY A 133 6.57 19.19 -1.57
C GLY A 133 7.41 18.57 -0.44
N GLU A 134 7.34 17.26 -0.28
CA GLU A 134 8.09 16.48 0.70
C GLU A 134 9.34 15.92 0.03
N ALA A 135 10.33 16.79 -0.20
CA ALA A 135 11.63 16.31 -0.65
C ALA A 135 12.21 15.38 0.43
N ALA A 136 12.66 14.19 0.02
CA ALA A 136 13.50 13.33 0.84
C ALA A 136 14.76 14.15 1.24
N ALA A 137 14.75 14.67 2.45
CA ALA A 137 15.88 15.36 3.06
C ALA A 137 16.97 14.36 3.44
#